data_AF-A0A382NEK2-F1
#
_entry.id   AF-A0A382NEK2-F1
#
_cell.length_a   1.000
_cell.length_b   1.000
_cell.length_c   1.000
_cell.angle_alpha   90.00
_cell.angle_beta   90.00
_cell.angle_gamma   90.00
#
_symmetry.space_group_name_H-M   'P 1'
#
loop_
_entity.id
_entity.type
_entity.pdbx_description
1 polymer ?
#
loop_
_entity_poly.entity_id
_entity_poly.type
_entity_poly.pdbx_seq_one_letter_code
_entity_poly.pdbx_strand_id
1 'polypeptide(L)'
;MTQLDREEIQIKALVTPNAEMAEQDSEDYRADKIKVLEGLEAVRKRPAMYVGSTGAPGLHHLVYEVVDNSIDEALGGFCDTISITIHIDNSVTVVDNGRGIPVDEHTSGKTAAEVVL
;
A
#
# COMPACT_ATOMS: atom_id res chain seq x y z
N MET A 1 53.33 -16.94 16.37
CA MET A 1 52.09 -16.36 16.92
C MET A 1 52.22 -14.85 16.81
N THR A 2 52.00 -14.31 15.61
CA THR A 2 52.06 -12.87 15.36
C THR A 2 50.71 -12.28 15.75
N GLN A 3 50.71 -11.47 16.81
CA GLN A 3 49.58 -10.62 17.15
C GLN A 3 49.38 -9.68 15.96
N LEU A 4 48.28 -9.88 15.22
CA LEU A 4 47.77 -8.90 14.29
C LEU A 4 47.15 -7.80 15.16
N ASP A 5 47.90 -6.73 15.35
CA ASP A 5 47.40 -5.50 15.95
C ASP A 5 46.19 -5.05 15.12
N ARG A 6 45.01 -5.17 15.72
CA ARG A 6 43.79 -4.59 15.16
C ARG A 6 43.88 -3.09 15.39
N GLU A 7 44.28 -2.34 14.37
CA GLU A 7 44.11 -0.89 14.39
C GLU A 7 42.61 -0.57 14.42
N GLU A 8 42.13 -0.05 15.55
CA GLU A 8 40.82 0.58 15.62
C GLU A 8 40.86 1.86 14.78
N ILE A 9 40.17 1.86 13.65
CA ILE A 9 39.94 3.06 12.85
C ILE A 9 38.89 3.91 13.58
N GLN A 10 39.36 4.80 14.45
CA GLN A 10 38.56 5.87 15.03
C GLN A 10 38.34 6.96 13.97
N ILE A 11 37.18 6.95 13.31
CA ILE A 11 36.75 8.07 12.46
C ILE A 11 36.36 9.23 13.39
N LYS A 12 37.31 10.11 13.70
CA LYS A 12 37.01 11.40 14.33
C LYS A 12 36.35 12.30 13.28
N ALA A 13 35.06 12.62 13.47
CA ALA A 13 34.43 13.71 12.76
C ALA A 13 35.22 15.00 13.02
N LEU A 14 35.70 15.65 11.96
CA LEU A 14 36.31 16.97 12.04
C LEU A 14 35.21 17.99 12.37
N VAL A 15 34.92 18.18 13.65
CA VAL A 15 34.09 19.29 14.10
C VAL A 15 34.96 20.55 14.04
N THR A 16 34.64 21.44 13.10
CA THR A 16 35.20 22.79 13.08
C THR A 16 34.54 23.60 14.19
N PRO A 17 35.30 24.39 14.96
CA PRO A 17 34.74 25.24 16.01
C PRO A 17 34.18 26.51 15.36
N ASN A 18 33.01 26.40 14.74
CA ASN A 18 32.09 27.53 14.57
C ASN A 18 30.74 27.09 15.12
N ALA A 19 30.69 27.06 16.45
CA ALA A 19 29.50 26.80 17.23
C ALA A 19 28.62 28.06 17.21
N GLU A 20 27.79 28.17 16.19
CA GLU A 20 26.51 28.87 16.23
C GLU A 20 25.72 28.47 14.97
N MET A 21 25.27 27.22 14.91
CA MET A 21 24.13 26.80 14.09
C MET A 21 23.70 25.37 14.44
N ALA A 22 22.43 25.26 14.84
CA ALA A 22 21.56 24.08 14.90
C ALA A 22 21.82 23.02 16.01
N GLU A 23 21.65 23.40 17.27
CA GLU A 23 21.18 22.46 18.33
C GLU A 23 19.66 22.21 18.26
N GLN A 24 18.97 22.72 17.23
CA GLN A 24 17.50 22.70 17.15
C GLN A 24 16.90 21.50 16.39
N ASP A 25 17.71 20.69 15.69
CA ASP A 25 17.20 19.61 14.81
C ASP A 25 17.25 18.20 15.43
N SER A 26 17.86 18.01 16.60
CA SER A 26 17.87 16.70 17.29
C SER A 26 16.63 16.48 18.16
N GLU A 27 15.98 17.56 18.63
CA GLU A 27 14.74 17.47 19.43
C GLU A 27 13.51 17.07 18.59
N ASP A 28 13.52 17.33 17.27
CA ASP A 28 12.36 17.07 16.41
C ASP A 28 12.34 15.64 15.83
N TYR A 29 13.44 14.88 15.93
CA TYR A 29 13.51 13.48 15.48
C TYR A 29 13.39 12.51 16.66
N ARG A 30 12.15 12.34 17.16
CA ARG A 30 11.82 11.45 18.28
C ARG A 30 10.86 10.33 17.88
N ALA A 31 10.85 9.25 18.65
CA ALA A 31 10.05 8.06 18.36
C ALA A 31 8.53 8.34 18.24
N ASP A 32 8.01 9.32 18.98
CA ASP A 32 6.62 9.78 18.93
C ASP A 32 6.23 10.45 17.60
N LYS A 33 7.20 10.80 16.76
CA LYS A 33 6.96 11.30 15.40
C LYS A 33 6.76 10.17 14.37
N ILE A 34 7.12 8.94 14.73
CA ILE A 34 6.88 7.78 13.87
C ILE A 34 5.39 7.47 13.89
N LYS A 35 4.75 7.55 12.72
CA LYS A 35 3.33 7.24 12.54
C LYS A 35 3.17 5.92 11.81
N VAL A 36 2.39 5.03 12.40
CA VAL A 36 1.88 3.82 11.75
C VAL A 36 0.55 4.19 11.10
N LEU A 37 0.38 3.84 9.83
CA LEU A 37 -0.88 4.01 9.10
C LEU A 37 -1.57 2.65 9.06
N GLU A 38 -2.78 2.55 9.63
CA GLU A 38 -3.50 1.29 9.76
C GLU A 38 -4.48 1.09 8.59
N GLY A 39 -4.63 -0.17 8.15
CA GLY A 39 -5.56 -0.55 7.10
C GLY A 39 -5.43 0.30 5.82
N LEU A 40 -6.56 0.86 5.37
CA LEU A 40 -6.64 1.65 4.14
C LEU A 40 -6.06 3.07 4.26
N GLU A 41 -5.62 3.51 5.44
CA GLU A 41 -5.03 4.84 5.60
C GLU A 41 -3.74 4.99 4.80
N ALA A 42 -2.91 3.94 4.75
CA ALA A 42 -1.68 3.94 3.96
C ALA A 42 -1.96 4.09 2.46
N VAL A 43 -2.98 3.36 1.97
CA VAL A 43 -3.44 3.41 0.57
C VAL A 43 -3.92 4.80 0.22
N ARG A 44 -4.78 5.39 1.06
CA ARG A 44 -5.32 6.74 0.86
C ARG A 44 -4.23 7.81 0.92
N LYS A 45 -3.23 7.63 1.77
CA LYS A 45 -2.13 8.61 1.92
C LYS A 45 -1.16 8.56 0.75
N ARG A 46 -0.94 7.39 0.15
CA ARG A 46 0.02 7.18 -0.94
C ARG A 46 -0.57 6.31 -2.08
N PRO A 47 -1.65 6.76 -2.75
CA PRO A 47 -2.39 5.93 -3.70
C PRO A 47 -1.54 5.46 -4.89
N ALA A 48 -0.62 6.32 -5.38
CA ALA A 48 0.26 5.97 -6.50
C ALA A 48 1.17 4.76 -6.22
N MET A 49 1.42 4.41 -4.95
CA MET A 49 2.15 3.19 -4.59
C MET A 49 1.37 1.91 -4.94
N TYR A 50 0.04 1.99 -4.94
CA TYR A 50 -0.87 0.85 -5.13
C TYR A 50 -1.42 0.81 -6.55
N VAL A 51 -1.85 1.97 -7.07
CA VAL A 51 -2.47 2.08 -8.41
C VAL A 51 -1.54 2.65 -9.48
N GLY A 52 -0.26 2.84 -9.15
CA GLY A 52 0.81 3.35 -10.03
C GLY A 52 0.78 4.86 -10.26
N SER A 53 -0.38 5.47 -10.44
CA SER A 53 -0.52 6.93 -10.58
C SER A 53 -1.88 7.42 -10.08
N THR A 54 -2.05 8.74 -9.90
CA THR A 54 -3.36 9.36 -9.65
C THR A 54 -3.93 10.05 -10.90
N GLY A 55 -3.30 9.84 -12.06
CA GLY A 55 -3.79 10.32 -13.35
C GLY A 55 -4.71 9.31 -14.04
N ALA A 56 -5.01 9.54 -15.32
CA ALA A 56 -5.84 8.64 -16.11
C ALA A 56 -5.41 7.17 -16.07
N PRO A 57 -4.10 6.80 -16.11
CA PRO A 57 -3.70 5.40 -16.01
C PRO A 57 -4.12 4.74 -14.69
N GLY A 58 -3.98 5.45 -13.57
CA GLY A 58 -4.39 4.92 -12.26
C GLY A 58 -5.90 4.84 -12.10
N LEU A 59 -6.65 5.78 -12.70
CA LEU A 59 -8.11 5.73 -12.73
C LEU A 59 -8.62 4.47 -13.45
N HIS A 60 -8.04 4.12 -14.61
CA HIS A 60 -8.41 2.90 -15.33
C HIS A 60 -7.98 1.64 -14.56
N HIS A 61 -6.85 1.70 -13.83
CA HIS A 61 -6.39 0.60 -13.00
C HIS A 61 -7.43 0.20 -11.94
N LEU A 62 -8.14 1.17 -11.34
CA LEU A 62 -9.23 0.85 -10.41
C LEU A 62 -10.32 -0.02 -11.05
N VAL A 63 -10.61 0.19 -12.33
CA VAL A 63 -11.57 -0.63 -13.07
C VAL A 63 -10.98 -2.00 -13.39
N TYR A 64 -9.70 -2.05 -13.79
CA TYR A 64 -9.01 -3.30 -14.08
C TYR A 64 -9.01 -4.24 -12.87
N GLU A 65 -8.70 -3.76 -11.67
CA GLU A 65 -8.71 -4.59 -10.46
C GLU A 65 -10.06 -5.30 -10.23
N VAL A 66 -11.17 -4.61 -10.49
CA VAL A 66 -12.51 -5.21 -10.31
C VAL A 66 -12.82 -6.19 -11.45
N VAL A 67 -12.46 -5.85 -12.69
CA VAL A 67 -12.65 -6.73 -13.85
C VAL A 67 -11.78 -7.98 -13.77
N ASP A 68 -10.55 -7.86 -13.29
CA ASP A 68 -9.60 -8.96 -13.16
C ASP A 68 -10.09 -10.00 -12.15
N ASN A 69 -10.70 -9.58 -11.04
CA ASN A 69 -11.38 -10.50 -10.11
C ASN A 69 -12.50 -11.30 -10.81
N SER A 70 -13.28 -10.68 -11.70
CA SER A 70 -14.29 -11.37 -12.50
C SER A 70 -13.65 -12.30 -13.57
N ILE A 71 -12.52 -11.91 -14.16
CA ILE A 71 -11.75 -12.74 -15.10
C ILE A 71 -11.21 -13.98 -14.39
N ASP A 72 -10.76 -13.87 -13.14
CA ASP A 72 -10.28 -15.01 -12.35
C ASP A 72 -11.39 -16.06 -12.15
N GLU A 73 -12.64 -15.64 -11.93
CA GLU A 73 -13.78 -16.56 -11.90
C GLU A 73 -14.01 -17.25 -13.26
N ALA A 74 -13.79 -16.53 -14.36
CA ALA A 74 -13.91 -17.09 -15.71
C ALA A 74 -12.76 -18.07 -16.02
N LEU A 75 -11.54 -17.76 -15.62
CA LEU A 75 -10.37 -18.66 -15.70
C LEU A 75 -10.56 -19.91 -14.84
N GLY A 76 -11.26 -19.78 -13.71
CA GLY A 76 -11.69 -20.89 -12.86
C GLY A 76 -12.81 -21.74 -13.47
N GLY A 77 -13.42 -21.31 -14.58
CA GLY A 77 -14.52 -21.99 -15.25
C GLY A 77 -15.89 -21.80 -14.59
N PHE A 78 -16.04 -20.78 -13.73
CA PHE A 78 -17.28 -20.49 -13.00
C PHE A 78 -18.07 -19.31 -13.57
N CYS A 79 -17.42 -18.43 -14.31
CA CYS A 79 -18.04 -17.28 -14.98
C CYS A 79 -17.93 -17.45 -16.50
N ASP A 80 -19.00 -17.16 -17.23
CA ASP A 80 -19.01 -17.11 -18.70
C ASP A 80 -19.33 -15.72 -19.26
N THR A 81 -19.87 -14.84 -18.43
CA THR A 81 -20.36 -13.52 -18.85
C THR A 81 -19.96 -12.46 -17.83
N ILE A 82 -19.25 -11.45 -18.31
CA ILE A 82 -18.88 -10.26 -17.54
C ILE A 82 -19.48 -9.04 -18.25
N SER A 83 -20.27 -8.24 -17.53
CA SER A 83 -20.89 -7.02 -18.02
C SER A 83 -20.28 -5.81 -17.33
N ILE A 84 -19.88 -4.81 -18.13
CA ILE A 84 -19.28 -3.57 -17.64
C ILE A 84 -20.15 -2.41 -18.13
N THR A 85 -20.61 -1.59 -17.19
CA THR A 85 -21.42 -0.40 -17.45
C THR A 85 -20.69 0.85 -16.96
N ILE A 86 -20.48 1.81 -17.85
CA ILE A 86 -19.98 3.14 -17.51
C ILE A 86 -21.18 4.08 -17.42
N HIS A 87 -21.38 4.69 -16.26
CA HIS A 87 -22.53 5.54 -15.98
C HIS A 87 -22.20 7.01 -16.26
N ILE A 88 -23.25 7.82 -16.46
CA ILE A 88 -23.12 9.26 -16.71
C ILE A 88 -22.64 10.06 -15.50
N ASP A 89 -22.66 9.48 -14.31
CA ASP A 89 -22.23 10.10 -13.05
C ASP A 89 -20.76 9.83 -12.70
N ASN A 90 -19.99 9.30 -13.66
CA ASN A 90 -18.60 8.85 -13.51
C ASN A 90 -18.41 7.61 -12.62
N SER A 91 -19.47 6.82 -12.36
CA SER A 91 -19.33 5.50 -11.77
C SER A 91 -19.20 4.40 -12.83
N VAL A 92 -18.65 3.25 -12.41
CA VAL A 92 -18.54 2.04 -13.23
C VAL A 92 -19.12 0.88 -12.43
N THR A 93 -19.92 0.05 -13.08
CA THR A 93 -20.42 -1.21 -12.52
C THR A 93 -19.83 -2.37 -13.31
N VAL A 94 -19.28 -3.35 -12.60
CA VAL A 94 -18.85 -4.64 -13.14
C VAL A 94 -19.76 -5.70 -12.53
N VAL A 95 -20.35 -6.54 -13.37
CA VAL A 95 -21.21 -7.66 -12.96
C VAL A 95 -20.71 -8.91 -13.66
N ASP A 96 -20.46 -9.96 -12.88
CA ASP A 96 -20.19 -11.29 -13.40
C ASP A 96 -21.23 -12.30 -12.89
N ASN A 97 -21.25 -13.47 -13.51
CA ASN A 97 -22.07 -14.61 -13.10
C ASN A 97 -21.23 -15.74 -12.47
N GLY A 98 -20.09 -15.40 -11.85
CA GLY A 98 -19.24 -16.33 -11.12
C GLY A 98 -19.87 -16.83 -9.83
N ARG A 99 -19.05 -17.40 -8.94
CA ARG A 99 -19.54 -17.96 -7.66
C ARG A 99 -20.00 -16.90 -6.67
N GLY A 100 -19.51 -15.67 -6.83
CA GLY A 100 -19.69 -14.57 -5.90
C GLY A 100 -18.70 -14.61 -4.73
N ILE A 101 -18.51 -13.45 -4.10
CA ILE A 101 -17.68 -13.31 -2.90
C ILE A 101 -18.38 -14.02 -1.74
N PRO A 102 -17.67 -14.86 -0.95
CA PRO A 102 -18.26 -15.48 0.24
C PRO A 102 -18.81 -14.43 1.22
N VAL A 103 -20.02 -14.67 1.74
CA VAL A 103 -20.72 -13.72 2.64
C VAL A 103 -20.84 -14.22 4.08
N ASP A 104 -20.40 -15.45 4.35
CA ASP A 104 -20.45 -16.05 5.67
C ASP A 104 -19.51 -15.35 6.66
N GLU A 105 -19.74 -15.58 7.96
CA GLU A 105 -18.88 -15.06 9.02
C GLU A 105 -17.45 -15.60 8.92
N HIS A 106 -16.48 -14.69 9.00
CA HIS A 106 -15.05 -14.99 9.06
C HIS A 106 -14.58 -14.97 10.52
N THR A 107 -13.47 -15.67 10.80
CA THR A 107 -12.88 -15.79 12.16
C THR A 107 -12.44 -14.45 12.76
N SER A 108 -12.33 -13.40 11.94
CA SER A 108 -12.09 -12.03 12.38
C SER A 108 -13.31 -11.35 13.01
N GLY A 109 -14.48 -12.00 13.03
CA GLY A 109 -15.74 -11.43 13.55
C GLY A 109 -16.44 -10.48 12.57
N LYS A 110 -16.08 -10.54 11.28
CA LYS A 110 -16.68 -9.80 10.17
C LYS A 110 -17.14 -10.78 9.10
N THR A 111 -17.99 -10.37 8.16
CA THR A 111 -18.28 -11.22 6.98
C THR A 111 -17.04 -11.35 6.11
N ALA A 112 -16.87 -12.47 5.41
CA ALA A 112 -15.78 -12.63 4.46
C ALA A 112 -15.76 -11.52 3.39
N ALA A 113 -16.94 -11.06 2.95
CA ALA A 113 -17.08 -9.92 2.06
C ALA A 113 -16.49 -8.62 2.63
N GLU A 114 -16.72 -8.31 3.92
CA GLU A 114 -16.13 -7.11 4.55
C GLU A 114 -14.62 -7.25 4.76
N VAL A 115 -14.09 -8.46 4.92
CA VAL A 115 -12.65 -8.68 5.14
C VAL A 115 -11.85 -8.42 3.86
N VAL A 116 -12.43 -8.68 2.68
CA VAL A 116 -11.75 -8.53 1.39
C VAL A 116 -11.95 -7.15 0.74
N LEU A 117 -12.81 -6.29 1.31
CA LEU A 117 -13.12 -4.93 0.83
C LEU A 117 -12.43 -3.86 1.69
#